data_AF-A0A812RA44-F1
#
_entry.id   AF-A0A812RA44-F1
#
_cell.length_a   1.000
_cell.length_b   1.000
_cell.length_c   1.000
_cell.angle_alpha   90.00
_cell.angle_beta   90.00
_cell.angle_gamma   90.00
#
_symmetry.space_group_name_H-M   'P 1'
#
loop_
_entity.id
_entity.type
_entity.pdbx_description
1 polymer ?
#
loop_
_entity_poly.entity_id
_entity_poly.type
_entity_poly.pdbx_seq_one_letter_code
_entity_poly.pdbx_strand_id
1 'polypeptide(L)'
;MAADVAKLCASLDKIFKTFSTQEVELDPKEMKNFREKGTVQYIEQKFQAHLQRARAAFLQEFRNHAVVVETEVRKIRDEMTEKMEDKYGKMLGELRENVLDTEGLVQAQKAEITQLKGVVASQESYLTAAKHKEHLEEQVHSLEQQLENSRGEVAQLKHQLSCRDELVKQLGRETSSLEAELKRQEVTAQEERREAESRWQGLQKELQQQQERFAEHMHTYAQQFEQYKDKTSDQLQILAILNRRLKEALQQMEEERQKHIRARTKPTHRIGEETPEEDMADIFQEYEPYILDEAPYRVDEMGMDTAWRDYKISNFELTLPVQKPAPPKFKVERVRRVLPGPTVTVETPRINPARLLQLPAVSPSIGRVLSPAHG
;
A
#
# COMPACT_ATOMS: atom_id res chain seq x y z
N MET A 1 119.53 21.17 -45.42
CA MET A 1 119.88 22.40 -44.66
C MET A 1 121.34 22.40 -44.19
N ALA A 2 121.73 21.76 -43.07
CA ALA A 2 123.12 21.88 -42.57
C ALA A 2 124.19 21.16 -43.44
N ALA A 3 123.83 20.06 -44.11
CA ALA A 3 124.74 19.30 -44.97
C ALA A 3 124.99 19.97 -46.34
N ASP A 4 124.10 20.86 -46.79
CA ASP A 4 124.17 21.47 -48.13
C ASP A 4 124.93 22.79 -48.13
N VAL A 5 124.90 23.51 -47.00
CA VAL A 5 125.78 24.66 -46.76
C VAL A 5 127.25 24.21 -46.76
N ALA A 6 127.54 23.04 -46.18
CA ALA A 6 128.89 22.47 -46.20
C ALA A 6 129.36 22.10 -47.62
N LYS A 7 128.48 21.56 -48.48
CA LYS A 7 128.79 21.28 -49.88
C LYS A 7 128.95 22.54 -50.72
N LEU A 8 128.08 23.55 -50.52
CA LEU A 8 128.20 24.86 -51.17
C LEU A 8 129.51 25.55 -50.77
N CYS A 9 129.87 25.55 -49.47
CA CYS A 9 131.14 26.07 -48.98
C CYS A 9 132.33 25.29 -49.55
N ALA A 10 132.26 23.95 -49.64
CA ALA A 10 133.32 23.15 -50.25
C ALA A 10 133.48 23.41 -51.76
N SER A 11 132.38 23.65 -52.48
CA SER A 11 132.40 24.03 -53.91
C SER A 11 132.93 25.45 -54.12
N LEU A 12 132.51 26.39 -53.27
CA LEU A 12 133.07 27.75 -53.24
C LEU A 12 134.57 27.70 -52.94
N ASP A 13 135.01 26.93 -51.95
CA ASP A 13 136.43 26.72 -51.66
C ASP A 13 137.17 26.06 -52.82
N LYS A 14 136.53 25.18 -53.61
CA LYS A 14 137.15 24.58 -54.79
C LYS A 14 137.33 25.59 -55.92
N ILE A 15 136.34 26.46 -56.14
CA ILE A 15 136.38 27.54 -57.14
C ILE A 15 137.33 28.67 -56.71
N PHE A 16 137.37 29.01 -55.42
CA PHE A 16 138.22 30.05 -54.87
C PHE A 16 139.64 29.59 -54.55
N LYS A 17 139.89 28.29 -54.25
CA LYS A 17 141.26 27.74 -54.21
C LYS A 17 141.94 27.81 -55.58
N THR A 18 141.21 27.60 -56.67
CA THR A 18 141.72 27.80 -58.04
C THR A 18 141.90 29.29 -58.41
N PHE A 19 141.51 30.22 -57.53
CA PHE A 19 141.81 31.64 -57.65
C PHE A 19 143.08 32.06 -56.90
N SER A 20 143.72 31.15 -56.16
CA SER A 20 145.06 31.39 -55.64
C SER A 20 145.95 31.74 -56.82
N THR A 21 146.62 32.89 -56.74
CA THR A 21 147.55 33.41 -57.76
C THR A 21 148.72 32.46 -58.08
N GLN A 22 148.76 31.29 -57.44
CA GLN A 22 149.71 30.20 -57.64
C GLN A 22 149.43 29.31 -58.86
N GLU A 23 148.25 29.35 -59.48
CA GLU A 23 147.92 28.50 -60.65
C GLU A 23 147.63 29.28 -61.95
N VAL A 24 148.14 30.51 -62.09
CA VAL A 24 148.35 31.07 -63.43
C VAL A 24 149.69 30.52 -63.92
N GLU A 25 149.72 29.24 -64.32
CA GLU A 25 150.85 28.69 -65.06
C GLU A 25 150.96 29.43 -66.40
N LEU A 26 151.83 30.44 -66.42
CA LEU A 26 152.18 31.16 -67.63
C LEU A 26 153.09 30.24 -68.43
N ASP A 27 152.51 29.51 -69.39
CA ASP A 27 153.27 28.60 -70.25
C ASP A 27 154.41 29.40 -70.94
N PRO A 28 155.68 29.11 -70.64
CA PRO A 28 156.81 29.93 -71.07
C PRO A 28 156.99 29.97 -72.59
N LYS A 29 156.31 29.08 -73.34
CA LYS A 29 156.28 29.08 -74.80
C LYS A 29 155.40 30.18 -75.39
N GLU A 30 154.33 30.61 -74.71
CA GLU A 30 153.42 31.65 -75.19
C GLU A 30 153.90 33.07 -74.82
N MET A 31 154.75 33.19 -73.79
CA MET A 31 155.29 34.46 -73.30
C MET A 31 156.46 35.02 -74.14
N LYS A 32 157.02 34.22 -75.06
CA LYS A 32 158.30 34.53 -75.76
C LYS A 32 158.20 35.65 -76.81
N ASN A 33 156.99 36.01 -77.24
CA ASN A 33 156.75 36.97 -78.33
C ASN A 33 156.21 38.33 -77.86
N PHE A 34 156.05 38.55 -76.55
CA PHE A 34 155.48 39.78 -76.02
C PHE A 34 156.56 40.65 -75.35
N ARG A 35 156.78 41.88 -75.86
CA ARG A 35 157.56 42.92 -75.14
C ARG A 35 156.81 43.27 -73.84
N GLU A 36 157.51 43.75 -72.80
CA GLU A 36 157.06 43.95 -71.40
C GLU A 36 155.63 44.53 -71.18
N LYS A 37 155.03 45.25 -72.14
CA LYS A 37 153.62 45.69 -72.09
C LYS A 37 152.59 44.64 -72.54
N GLY A 38 152.96 43.74 -73.45
CA GLY A 38 152.11 42.67 -73.97
C GLY A 38 152.03 41.45 -73.04
N THR A 39 153.06 41.21 -72.23
CA THR A 39 153.02 40.20 -71.15
C THR A 39 151.99 40.58 -70.09
N VAL A 40 151.88 41.87 -69.74
CA VAL A 40 150.84 42.36 -68.82
C VAL A 40 149.44 42.18 -69.42
N GLN A 41 149.24 42.49 -70.70
CA GLN A 41 147.95 42.28 -71.39
C GLN A 41 147.58 40.79 -71.52
N TYR A 42 148.54 39.92 -71.75
CA TYR A 42 148.31 38.47 -71.82
C TYR A 42 147.98 37.88 -70.44
N ILE A 43 148.67 38.32 -69.38
CA ILE A 43 148.32 37.97 -67.99
C ILE A 43 146.93 38.48 -67.67
N GLU A 44 146.60 39.71 -68.04
CA GLU A 44 145.27 40.30 -67.84
C GLU A 44 144.19 39.54 -68.61
N GLN A 45 144.46 39.10 -69.85
CA GLN A 45 143.54 38.32 -70.67
C GLN A 45 143.34 36.91 -70.12
N LYS A 46 144.39 36.23 -69.66
CA LYS A 46 144.29 34.93 -68.98
C LYS A 46 143.58 35.06 -67.65
N PHE A 47 143.87 36.09 -66.87
CA PHE A 47 143.18 36.38 -65.63
C PHE A 47 141.69 36.66 -65.87
N GLN A 48 141.34 37.43 -66.92
CA GLN A 48 139.96 37.64 -67.34
C GLN A 48 139.30 36.35 -67.83
N ALA A 49 140.01 35.46 -68.54
CA ALA A 49 139.49 34.16 -68.97
C ALA A 49 139.25 33.21 -67.79
N HIS A 50 140.15 33.16 -66.81
CA HIS A 50 139.96 32.43 -65.56
C HIS A 50 138.80 33.02 -64.73
N LEU A 51 138.68 34.34 -64.66
CA LEU A 51 137.53 35.04 -64.07
C LEU A 51 136.21 34.69 -64.77
N GLN A 52 136.18 34.67 -66.10
CA GLN A 52 135.00 34.28 -66.86
C GLN A 52 134.62 32.81 -66.65
N ARG A 53 135.61 31.91 -66.63
CA ARG A 53 135.39 30.48 -66.37
C ARG A 53 134.87 30.25 -64.95
N ALA A 54 135.42 30.94 -63.95
CA ALA A 54 134.96 30.85 -62.58
C ALA A 54 133.57 31.49 -62.39
N ARG A 55 133.27 32.61 -63.06
CA ARG A 55 131.91 33.19 -63.10
C ARG A 55 130.91 32.22 -63.72
N ALA A 56 131.27 31.56 -64.82
CA ALA A 56 130.43 30.57 -65.47
C ALA A 56 130.21 29.32 -64.59
N ALA A 57 131.25 28.82 -63.93
CA ALA A 57 131.16 27.71 -62.98
C ALA A 57 130.28 28.07 -61.77
N PHE A 58 130.47 29.27 -61.20
CA PHE A 58 129.64 29.77 -60.11
C PHE A 58 128.16 29.90 -60.53
N LEU A 59 127.88 30.46 -61.71
CA LEU A 59 126.51 30.56 -62.24
C LEU A 59 125.91 29.17 -62.50
N GLN A 60 126.71 28.20 -62.93
CA GLN A 60 126.25 26.84 -63.14
C GLN A 60 125.92 26.14 -61.81
N GLU A 61 126.78 26.27 -60.79
CA GLU A 61 126.51 25.77 -59.44
C GLU A 61 125.29 26.47 -58.82
N PHE A 62 125.14 27.78 -59.03
CA PHE A 62 123.97 28.53 -58.59
C PHE A 62 122.69 28.02 -59.27
N ARG A 63 122.71 27.77 -60.58
CA ARG A 63 121.59 27.15 -61.31
C ARG A 63 121.27 25.75 -60.78
N ASN A 64 122.28 24.92 -60.57
CA ASN A 64 122.11 23.58 -60.02
C ASN A 64 121.48 23.64 -58.62
N HIS A 65 121.99 24.51 -57.74
CA HIS A 65 121.43 24.73 -56.41
C HIS A 65 120.00 25.27 -56.46
N ALA A 66 119.70 26.21 -57.36
CA ALA A 66 118.35 26.73 -57.55
C ALA A 66 117.36 25.63 -57.95
N VAL A 67 117.74 24.74 -58.87
CA VAL A 67 116.92 23.57 -59.25
C VAL A 67 116.71 22.63 -58.07
N VAL A 68 117.75 22.33 -57.29
CA VAL A 68 117.61 21.50 -56.07
C VAL A 68 116.63 22.14 -55.08
N VAL A 69 116.78 23.44 -54.80
CA VAL A 69 115.86 24.17 -53.91
C VAL A 69 114.43 24.15 -54.45
N GLU A 70 114.23 24.36 -55.76
CA GLU A 70 112.90 24.26 -56.37
C GLU A 70 112.30 22.86 -56.22
N THR A 71 113.11 21.81 -56.39
CA THR A 71 112.66 20.42 -56.18
C THR A 71 112.35 20.13 -54.71
N GLU A 72 113.12 20.67 -53.77
CA GLU A 72 112.85 20.53 -52.33
C GLU A 72 111.58 21.29 -51.92
N VAL A 73 111.38 22.52 -52.41
CA VAL A 73 110.16 23.29 -52.16
C VAL A 73 108.94 22.57 -52.75
N ARG A 74 109.07 22.01 -53.96
CA ARG A 74 108.02 21.19 -54.57
C ARG A 74 107.73 19.97 -53.70
N LYS A 75 108.76 19.24 -53.28
CA LYS A 75 108.63 18.08 -52.39
C LYS A 75 107.96 18.43 -51.05
N ILE A 76 108.36 19.53 -50.40
CA ILE A 76 107.75 19.99 -49.15
C ILE A 76 106.28 20.34 -49.37
N ARG A 77 105.94 20.98 -50.49
CA ARG A 77 104.56 21.29 -50.85
C ARG A 77 103.75 20.01 -51.04
N ASP A 78 104.27 19.06 -51.81
CA ASP A 78 103.60 17.80 -52.09
C ASP A 78 103.39 16.99 -50.80
N GLU A 79 104.42 16.88 -49.95
CA GLU A 79 104.32 16.24 -48.62
C GLU A 79 103.32 16.95 -47.70
N MET A 80 103.24 18.28 -47.75
CA MET A 80 102.29 19.04 -46.95
C MET A 80 100.86 18.85 -47.46
N THR A 81 100.66 18.81 -48.79
CA THR A 81 99.37 18.48 -49.40
C THR A 81 98.93 17.07 -49.01
N GLU A 82 99.81 16.08 -49.13
CA GLU A 82 99.54 14.69 -48.76
C GLU A 82 99.18 14.55 -47.27
N LYS A 83 99.94 15.18 -46.37
CA LYS A 83 99.62 15.19 -44.92
C LYS A 83 98.28 15.84 -44.61
N MET A 84 97.91 16.90 -45.34
CA MET A 84 96.63 17.57 -45.16
C MET A 84 95.50 16.71 -45.71
N GLU A 85 95.65 16.11 -46.89
CA GLU A 85 94.69 15.17 -47.47
C GLU A 85 94.47 13.96 -46.56
N ASP A 86 95.53 13.40 -45.98
CA ASP A 86 95.45 12.30 -45.02
C ASP A 86 94.73 12.71 -43.74
N LYS A 87 95.10 13.86 -43.15
CA LYS A 87 94.52 14.32 -41.88
C LYS A 87 93.05 14.67 -42.05
N TYR A 88 92.71 15.45 -43.07
CA TYR A 88 91.34 15.81 -43.36
C TYR A 88 90.54 14.60 -43.84
N GLY A 89 91.13 13.70 -44.64
CA GLY A 89 90.50 12.47 -45.09
C GLY A 89 90.13 11.55 -43.93
N LYS A 90 91.04 11.33 -42.97
CA LYS A 90 90.77 10.56 -41.74
C LYS A 90 89.68 11.22 -40.89
N MET A 91 89.80 12.53 -40.64
CA MET A 91 88.78 13.27 -39.89
C MET A 91 87.40 13.22 -40.56
N LEU A 92 87.34 13.29 -41.90
CA LEU A 92 86.10 13.16 -42.65
C LEU A 92 85.53 11.73 -42.59
N GLY A 93 86.41 10.71 -42.60
CA GLY A 93 86.06 9.31 -42.41
C GLY A 93 85.45 9.06 -41.04
N GLU A 94 86.12 9.49 -39.97
CA GLU A 94 85.65 9.41 -38.59
C GLU A 94 84.32 10.18 -38.40
N LEU A 95 84.17 11.36 -39.00
CA LEU A 95 82.90 12.09 -38.95
C LEU A 95 81.76 11.31 -39.62
N ARG A 96 82.03 10.68 -40.78
CA ARG A 96 81.03 9.86 -41.49
C ARG A 96 80.64 8.63 -40.70
N GLU A 97 81.60 7.95 -40.09
CA GLU A 97 81.36 6.80 -39.23
C GLU A 97 80.51 7.19 -38.01
N ASN A 98 80.86 8.28 -37.33
CA ASN A 98 80.07 8.82 -36.22
C ASN A 98 78.65 9.23 -36.65
N VAL A 99 78.46 9.78 -37.85
CA VAL A 99 77.13 10.10 -38.40
C VAL A 99 76.32 8.82 -38.61
N LEU A 100 76.91 7.75 -39.16
CA LEU A 100 76.22 6.47 -39.35
C LEU A 100 75.85 5.82 -38.02
N ASP A 101 76.74 5.85 -37.03
CA ASP A 101 76.49 5.30 -35.70
C ASP A 101 75.38 6.07 -34.97
N THR A 102 75.40 7.41 -35.06
CA THR A 102 74.35 8.26 -34.47
C THR A 102 73.02 8.07 -35.18
N GLU A 103 73.00 7.92 -36.51
CA GLU A 103 71.80 7.56 -37.26
C GLU A 103 71.25 6.20 -36.84
N GLY A 104 72.12 5.19 -36.66
CA GLY A 104 71.75 3.87 -36.15
C GLY A 104 71.11 3.94 -34.77
N LEU A 105 71.70 4.70 -33.84
CA LEU A 105 71.17 4.91 -32.50
C LEU A 105 69.80 5.62 -32.53
N VAL A 106 69.65 6.64 -33.38
CA VAL A 106 68.37 7.35 -33.56
C VAL A 106 67.28 6.43 -34.09
N GLN A 107 67.60 5.52 -35.02
CA GLN A 107 66.63 4.55 -35.53
C GLN A 107 66.24 3.53 -34.45
N ALA A 108 67.19 3.05 -33.65
CA ALA A 108 66.90 2.17 -32.52
C ALA A 108 65.97 2.84 -31.49
N GLN A 109 66.25 4.10 -31.13
CA GLN A 109 65.40 4.88 -30.23
C GLN A 109 64.00 5.13 -30.80
N LYS A 110 63.87 5.38 -32.11
CA LYS A 110 62.56 5.49 -32.78
C LYS A 110 61.77 4.18 -32.70
N ALA A 111 62.42 3.04 -32.88
CA ALA A 111 61.79 1.73 -32.75
C ALA A 111 61.31 1.48 -31.32
N GLU A 112 62.16 1.79 -30.31
CA GLU A 112 61.80 1.68 -28.90
C GLU A 112 60.62 2.59 -28.52
N ILE A 113 60.61 3.85 -28.97
CA ILE A 113 59.47 4.77 -28.76
C ILE A 113 58.19 4.19 -29.36
N THR A 114 58.27 3.58 -30.53
CA THR A 114 57.10 2.97 -31.20
C THR A 114 56.59 1.77 -30.40
N GLN A 115 57.49 0.94 -29.88
CA GLN A 115 57.13 -0.18 -29.00
C GLN A 115 56.48 0.31 -27.69
N LEU A 116 57.06 1.32 -27.04
CA LEU A 116 56.52 1.91 -25.82
C LEU A 116 55.13 2.50 -26.04
N LYS A 117 54.90 3.19 -27.16
CA LYS A 117 53.56 3.66 -27.55
C LYS A 117 52.56 2.51 -27.68
N GLY A 118 52.97 1.39 -28.26
CA GLY A 118 52.13 0.19 -28.35
C GLY A 118 51.78 -0.39 -26.98
N VAL A 119 52.74 -0.45 -26.07
CA VAL A 119 52.51 -0.92 -24.69
C VAL A 119 51.54 0.00 -23.95
N VAL A 120 51.73 1.33 -24.04
CA VAL A 120 50.82 2.31 -23.42
C VAL A 120 49.38 2.16 -23.94
N ALA A 121 49.19 2.06 -25.25
CA ALA A 121 47.86 1.87 -25.84
C ALA A 121 47.19 0.57 -25.35
N SER A 122 47.97 -0.50 -25.19
CA SER A 122 47.45 -1.76 -24.64
C SER A 122 47.04 -1.62 -23.17
N GLN A 123 47.83 -0.91 -22.36
CA GLN A 123 47.53 -0.66 -20.95
C GLN A 123 46.29 0.21 -20.77
N GLU A 124 46.11 1.25 -21.60
CA GLU A 124 44.90 2.08 -21.61
C GLU A 124 43.65 1.26 -21.95
N SER A 125 43.76 0.32 -22.89
CA SER A 125 42.69 -0.62 -23.21
C SER A 125 42.35 -1.53 -22.03
N TYR A 126 43.36 -2.09 -21.36
CA TYR A 126 43.16 -2.91 -20.16
C TYR A 126 42.52 -2.12 -19.01
N LEU A 127 42.96 -0.88 -18.76
CA LEU A 127 42.35 -0.01 -17.74
C LEU A 127 40.88 0.30 -18.06
N THR A 128 40.56 0.51 -19.34
CA THR A 128 39.18 0.73 -19.79
C THR A 128 38.31 -0.51 -19.56
N ALA A 129 38.83 -1.70 -19.91
CA ALA A 129 38.16 -2.97 -19.66
C ALA A 129 37.97 -3.24 -18.16
N ALA A 130 38.97 -2.93 -17.33
CA ALA A 130 38.89 -3.07 -15.88
C ALA A 130 37.81 -2.16 -15.27
N LYS A 131 37.75 -0.89 -15.66
CA LYS A 131 36.69 0.03 -15.24
C LYS A 131 35.29 -0.44 -15.66
N HIS A 132 35.17 -0.99 -16.87
CA HIS A 132 33.91 -1.57 -17.33
C HIS A 132 33.51 -2.79 -16.49
N LYS A 133 34.48 -3.62 -16.09
CA LYS A 133 34.25 -4.76 -15.19
C LYS A 133 33.73 -4.30 -13.82
N GLU A 134 34.35 -3.29 -13.21
CA GLU A 134 33.88 -2.71 -11.94
C GLU A 134 32.44 -2.21 -12.05
N HIS A 135 32.10 -1.52 -13.15
CA HIS A 135 30.73 -1.07 -13.38
C HIS A 135 29.73 -2.23 -13.53
N LEU A 136 30.12 -3.32 -14.20
CA LEU A 136 29.30 -4.52 -14.28
C LEU A 136 29.12 -5.19 -12.91
N GLU A 137 30.16 -5.22 -12.07
CA GLU A 137 30.09 -5.75 -10.71
C GLU A 137 29.12 -4.93 -9.84
N GLU A 138 29.15 -3.60 -9.94
CA GLU A 138 28.17 -2.71 -9.29
C GLU A 138 26.73 -2.97 -9.77
N GLN A 139 26.53 -3.15 -11.08
CA GLN A 139 25.23 -3.48 -11.65
C GLN A 139 24.71 -4.83 -11.16
N VAL A 140 25.57 -5.86 -11.12
CA VAL A 140 25.23 -7.17 -10.58
C VAL A 140 24.82 -7.05 -9.12
N HIS A 141 25.59 -6.33 -8.30
CA HIS A 141 25.25 -6.12 -6.90
C HIS A 141 23.91 -5.39 -6.71
N SER A 142 23.64 -4.37 -7.53
CA SER A 142 22.35 -3.67 -7.52
C SER A 142 21.18 -4.61 -7.88
N LEU A 143 21.35 -5.46 -8.89
CA LEU A 143 20.35 -6.44 -9.31
C LEU A 143 20.12 -7.52 -8.23
N GLU A 144 21.18 -7.97 -7.55
CA GLU A 144 21.07 -8.90 -6.42
C GLU A 144 20.27 -8.29 -5.27
N GLN A 145 20.51 -7.02 -4.94
CA GLN A 145 19.75 -6.30 -3.92
C GLN A 145 18.27 -6.15 -4.31
N GLN A 146 18.00 -5.80 -5.57
CA GLN A 146 16.61 -5.73 -6.08
C GLN A 146 15.92 -7.10 -6.02
N LEU A 147 16.63 -8.18 -6.38
CA LEU A 147 16.11 -9.54 -6.29
C LEU A 147 15.78 -9.92 -4.84
N GLU A 148 16.64 -9.60 -3.89
CA GLU A 148 16.40 -9.89 -2.48
C GLU A 148 15.20 -9.10 -1.92
N ASN A 149 15.09 -7.81 -2.27
CA ASN A 149 13.93 -7.01 -1.92
C ASN A 149 12.63 -7.61 -2.49
N SER A 150 12.64 -8.02 -3.76
CA SER A 150 11.48 -8.64 -4.40
C SER A 150 11.08 -9.97 -3.75
N ARG A 151 12.06 -10.78 -3.30
CA ARG A 151 11.80 -12.00 -2.52
C ARG A 151 11.16 -11.69 -1.18
N GLY A 152 11.64 -10.64 -0.50
CA GLY A 152 11.05 -10.13 0.72
C GLY A 152 9.58 -9.72 0.54
N GLU A 153 9.28 -8.95 -0.51
CA GLU A 153 7.91 -8.55 -0.85
C GLU A 153 7.00 -9.75 -1.15
N VAL A 154 7.49 -10.73 -1.92
CA VAL A 154 6.74 -11.98 -2.20
C VAL A 154 6.44 -12.74 -0.91
N ALA A 155 7.40 -12.84 0.02
CA ALA A 155 7.18 -13.52 1.30
C ALA A 155 6.11 -12.79 2.15
N GLN A 156 6.15 -11.46 2.19
CA GLN A 156 5.15 -10.64 2.89
C GLN A 156 3.76 -10.80 2.28
N LEU A 157 3.64 -10.70 0.95
CA LEU A 157 2.37 -10.88 0.24
C LEU A 157 1.80 -12.29 0.45
N LYS A 158 2.65 -13.32 0.43
CA LYS A 158 2.24 -14.70 0.73
C LYS A 158 1.69 -14.83 2.16
N HIS A 159 2.32 -14.19 3.13
CA HIS A 159 1.83 -14.16 4.51
C HIS A 159 0.47 -13.44 4.61
N GLN A 160 0.34 -12.26 4.00
CA GLN A 160 -0.92 -11.53 3.96
C GLN A 160 -2.06 -12.35 3.31
N LEU A 161 -1.76 -13.05 2.23
CA LEU A 161 -2.73 -13.93 1.55
C LEU A 161 -3.17 -15.07 2.48
N SER A 162 -2.25 -15.72 3.19
CA SER A 162 -2.58 -16.75 4.18
C SER A 162 -3.51 -16.22 5.28
N CYS A 163 -3.24 -15.03 5.83
CA CYS A 163 -4.11 -14.41 6.84
C CYS A 163 -5.51 -14.10 6.28
N ARG A 164 -5.60 -13.66 5.02
CA ARG A 164 -6.89 -13.41 4.36
C ARG A 164 -7.66 -14.71 4.14
N ASP A 165 -6.99 -15.78 3.71
CA ASP A 165 -7.63 -17.09 3.53
C ASP A 165 -8.17 -17.66 4.85
N GLU A 166 -7.44 -17.48 5.95
CA GLU A 166 -7.91 -17.84 7.29
C GLU A 166 -9.14 -17.04 7.70
N LEU A 167 -9.15 -15.72 7.45
CA LEU A 167 -10.30 -14.87 7.72
C LEU A 167 -11.53 -15.29 6.88
N VAL A 168 -11.34 -15.58 5.60
CA VAL A 168 -12.43 -16.08 4.73
C VAL A 168 -12.99 -17.40 5.25
N LYS A 169 -12.14 -18.32 5.72
CA LYS A 169 -12.59 -19.57 6.35
C LYS A 169 -13.38 -19.31 7.63
N GLN A 170 -12.97 -18.34 8.46
CA GLN A 170 -13.70 -17.97 9.68
C GLN A 170 -15.08 -17.40 9.34
N LEU A 171 -15.15 -16.42 8.43
CA LEU A 171 -16.40 -15.82 7.98
C LEU A 171 -17.34 -16.86 7.34
N GLY A 172 -16.80 -17.81 6.58
CA GLY A 172 -17.58 -18.91 6.02
C GLY A 172 -18.21 -19.80 7.08
N ARG A 173 -17.49 -20.08 8.19
CA ARG A 173 -18.01 -20.82 9.33
C ARG A 173 -19.09 -20.04 10.08
N GLU A 174 -18.86 -18.75 10.32
CA GLU A 174 -19.86 -17.87 10.97
C GLU A 174 -21.14 -17.78 10.15
N THR A 175 -21.02 -17.58 8.83
CA THR A 175 -22.17 -17.54 7.91
C THR A 175 -22.95 -18.86 7.97
N SER A 176 -22.25 -20.00 7.91
CA SER A 176 -22.88 -21.33 8.02
C SER A 176 -23.58 -21.54 9.37
N SER A 177 -22.99 -21.03 10.46
CA SER A 177 -23.60 -21.08 11.80
C SER A 177 -24.87 -20.24 11.88
N LEU A 178 -24.83 -19.01 11.36
CA LEU A 178 -25.98 -18.10 11.32
C LEU A 178 -27.11 -18.65 10.44
N GLU A 179 -26.79 -19.25 9.29
CA GLU A 179 -27.78 -19.93 8.45
C GLU A 179 -28.45 -21.10 9.18
N ALA A 180 -27.69 -21.88 9.96
CA ALA A 180 -28.23 -22.97 10.76
C ALA A 180 -29.12 -22.44 11.91
N GLU A 181 -28.72 -21.36 12.56
CA GLU A 181 -29.54 -20.69 13.59
C GLU A 181 -30.83 -20.13 13.02
N LEU A 182 -30.78 -19.47 11.86
CA LEU A 182 -31.96 -18.96 11.17
C LEU A 182 -32.94 -20.08 10.83
N LYS A 183 -32.45 -21.18 10.24
CA LYS A 183 -33.28 -22.37 9.95
C LYS A 183 -33.92 -22.96 11.20
N ARG A 184 -33.19 -23.01 12.32
CA ARG A 184 -33.77 -23.45 13.61
C ARG A 184 -34.88 -22.51 14.06
N GLN A 185 -34.66 -21.20 13.99
CA GLN A 185 -35.66 -20.19 14.36
C GLN A 185 -36.92 -20.27 13.48
N GLU A 186 -36.76 -20.49 12.18
CA GLU A 186 -37.88 -20.70 11.26
C GLU A 186 -38.72 -21.92 11.64
N VAL A 187 -38.08 -23.05 11.96
CA VAL A 187 -38.77 -24.26 12.41
C VAL A 187 -39.51 -24.02 13.72
N THR A 188 -38.85 -23.43 14.72
CA THR A 188 -39.49 -23.14 16.01
C THR A 188 -40.67 -22.18 15.86
N ALA A 189 -40.53 -21.13 15.03
CA ALA A 189 -41.62 -20.18 14.77
C ALA A 189 -42.80 -20.86 14.05
N GLN A 190 -42.52 -21.80 13.15
CA GLN A 190 -43.55 -22.58 12.47
C GLN A 190 -44.28 -23.52 13.44
N GLU A 191 -43.57 -24.15 14.37
CA GLU A 191 -44.15 -24.99 15.43
C GLU A 191 -45.01 -24.17 16.39
N GLU A 192 -44.50 -23.04 16.90
CA GLU A 192 -45.26 -22.12 17.75
C GLU A 192 -46.54 -21.63 17.06
N ARG A 193 -46.46 -21.33 15.76
CA ARG A 193 -47.64 -20.96 14.96
C ARG A 193 -48.65 -22.11 14.87
N ARG A 194 -48.21 -23.35 14.60
CA ARG A 194 -49.10 -24.53 14.57
C ARG A 194 -49.75 -24.78 15.92
N GLU A 195 -49.00 -24.61 17.01
CA GLU A 195 -49.55 -24.72 18.37
C GLU A 195 -50.59 -23.65 18.64
N ALA A 196 -50.30 -22.39 18.30
CA ALA A 196 -51.24 -21.27 18.48
C ALA A 196 -52.51 -21.48 17.65
N GLU A 197 -52.38 -21.92 16.39
CA GLU A 197 -53.51 -22.28 15.52
C GLU A 197 -54.34 -23.42 16.12
N SER A 198 -53.69 -24.45 16.66
CA SER A 198 -54.38 -25.57 17.34
C SER A 198 -55.13 -25.12 18.60
N ARG A 199 -54.51 -24.26 19.42
CA ARG A 199 -55.15 -23.67 20.61
C ARG A 199 -56.36 -22.81 20.22
N TRP A 200 -56.23 -22.00 19.17
CA TRP A 200 -57.32 -21.18 18.65
C TRP A 200 -58.50 -22.02 18.15
N GLN A 201 -58.23 -23.06 17.35
CA GLN A 201 -59.27 -23.98 16.89
C GLN A 201 -59.96 -24.71 18.05
N GLY A 202 -59.21 -25.10 19.09
CA GLY A 202 -59.75 -25.67 20.32
C GLY A 202 -60.74 -24.72 21.01
N LEU A 203 -60.31 -23.48 21.27
CA LEU A 203 -61.16 -22.44 21.89
C LEU A 203 -62.41 -22.13 21.05
N GLN A 204 -62.28 -22.09 19.71
CA GLN A 204 -63.41 -21.85 18.83
C GLN A 204 -64.46 -22.97 18.92
N LYS A 205 -64.02 -24.23 18.99
CA LYS A 205 -64.92 -25.38 19.21
C LYS A 205 -65.57 -25.34 20.58
N GLU A 206 -64.82 -25.00 21.64
CA GLU A 206 -65.37 -24.83 22.98
C GLU A 206 -66.44 -23.73 23.04
N LEU A 207 -66.19 -22.59 22.39
CA LEU A 207 -67.17 -21.51 22.28
C LEU A 207 -68.43 -21.96 21.54
N GLN A 208 -68.28 -22.69 20.43
CA GLN A 208 -69.41 -23.24 19.69
C GLN A 208 -70.22 -24.22 20.54
N GLN A 209 -69.56 -25.13 21.26
CA GLN A 209 -70.23 -26.05 22.18
C GLN A 209 -70.96 -25.31 23.30
N GLN A 210 -70.39 -24.23 23.83
CA GLN A 210 -71.08 -23.39 24.82
C GLN A 210 -72.32 -22.74 24.22
N GLN A 211 -72.24 -22.18 23.01
CA GLN A 211 -73.38 -21.60 22.30
C GLN A 211 -74.48 -22.63 22.05
N GLU A 212 -74.11 -23.85 21.63
CA GLU A 212 -75.05 -24.97 21.44
C GLU A 212 -75.74 -25.35 22.76
N ARG A 213 -74.98 -25.51 23.86
CA ARG A 213 -75.55 -25.75 25.20
C ARG A 213 -76.48 -24.64 25.64
N PHE A 214 -76.12 -23.37 25.41
CA PHE A 214 -77.00 -22.24 25.71
C PHE A 214 -78.28 -22.29 24.86
N ALA A 215 -78.18 -22.61 23.58
CA ALA A 215 -79.34 -22.77 22.70
C ALA A 215 -80.25 -23.93 23.15
N GLU A 216 -79.67 -25.06 23.55
CA GLU A 216 -80.39 -26.21 24.12
C GLU A 216 -81.09 -25.84 25.43
N HIS A 217 -80.41 -25.13 26.33
CA HIS A 217 -81.00 -24.62 27.56
C HIS A 217 -82.16 -23.66 27.26
N MET A 218 -81.98 -22.72 26.33
CA MET A 218 -83.05 -21.80 25.90
C MET A 218 -84.25 -22.53 25.30
N HIS A 219 -84.00 -23.56 24.48
CA HIS A 219 -85.06 -24.39 23.93
C HIS A 219 -85.80 -25.17 25.03
N THR A 220 -85.07 -25.72 25.99
CA THR A 220 -85.64 -26.42 27.15
C THR A 220 -86.50 -25.47 27.99
N TYR A 221 -86.02 -24.26 28.28
CA TYR A 221 -86.82 -23.25 29.00
C TYR A 221 -88.07 -22.85 28.23
N ALA A 222 -87.96 -22.65 26.91
CA ALA A 222 -89.12 -22.35 26.06
C ALA A 222 -90.16 -23.49 26.10
N GLN A 223 -89.73 -24.75 26.03
CA GLN A 223 -90.61 -25.91 26.17
C GLN A 223 -91.26 -25.99 27.55
N GLN A 224 -90.48 -25.82 28.63
CA GLN A 224 -91.00 -25.81 30.00
C GLN A 224 -92.01 -24.69 30.21
N PHE A 225 -91.77 -23.53 29.61
CA PHE A 225 -92.67 -22.39 29.66
C PHE A 225 -93.99 -22.66 28.92
N GLU A 226 -93.95 -23.24 27.72
CA GLU A 226 -95.18 -23.67 27.02
C GLU A 226 -95.93 -24.75 27.82
N GLN A 227 -95.24 -25.75 28.39
CA GLN A 227 -95.88 -26.73 29.27
C GLN A 227 -96.52 -26.09 30.51
N TYR A 228 -95.88 -25.07 31.09
CA TYR A 228 -96.45 -24.34 32.22
C TYR A 228 -97.71 -23.58 31.78
N LYS A 229 -97.65 -22.88 30.65
CA LYS A 229 -98.78 -22.16 30.04
C LYS A 229 -99.96 -23.08 29.73
N ASP A 230 -99.71 -24.26 29.17
CA ASP A 230 -100.72 -25.30 28.92
C ASP A 230 -101.35 -25.78 30.23
N LYS A 231 -100.53 -26.13 31.24
CA LYS A 231 -101.02 -26.53 32.57
C LYS A 231 -101.84 -25.44 33.25
N THR A 232 -101.40 -24.18 33.16
CA THR A 232 -102.15 -23.04 33.69
C THR A 232 -103.45 -22.83 32.92
N SER A 233 -103.44 -23.01 31.60
CA SER A 233 -104.66 -22.94 30.77
C SER A 233 -105.66 -24.04 31.14
N ASP A 234 -105.21 -25.29 31.33
CA ASP A 234 -106.03 -26.40 31.81
C ASP A 234 -106.62 -26.13 33.19
N GLN A 235 -105.81 -25.61 34.12
CA GLN A 235 -106.28 -25.22 35.45
C GLN A 235 -107.35 -24.12 35.38
N LEU A 236 -107.16 -23.11 34.54
CA LEU A 236 -108.16 -22.06 34.30
C LEU A 236 -109.44 -22.63 33.68
N GLN A 237 -109.33 -23.61 32.78
CA GLN A 237 -110.47 -24.30 32.19
C GLN A 237 -111.23 -25.12 33.23
N ILE A 238 -110.53 -25.85 34.11
CA ILE A 238 -111.13 -26.59 35.22
C ILE A 238 -111.85 -25.61 36.16
N LEU A 239 -111.23 -24.49 36.53
CA LEU A 239 -111.85 -23.44 37.33
C LEU A 239 -113.07 -22.84 36.64
N ALA A 240 -113.04 -22.64 35.32
CA ALA A 240 -114.20 -22.17 34.56
C ALA A 240 -115.36 -23.18 34.61
N ILE A 241 -115.08 -24.48 34.49
CA ILE A 241 -116.08 -25.55 34.63
C ILE A 241 -116.65 -25.59 36.05
N LEU A 242 -115.79 -25.53 37.07
CA LEU A 242 -116.22 -25.53 38.47
C LEU A 242 -117.08 -24.31 38.80
N ASN A 243 -116.67 -23.12 38.35
CA ASN A 243 -117.47 -21.91 38.51
C ASN A 243 -118.79 -21.98 37.75
N ARG A 244 -118.83 -22.56 36.55
CA ARG A 244 -120.08 -22.82 35.82
C ARG A 244 -121.00 -23.76 36.62
N ARG A 245 -120.48 -24.90 37.10
CA ARG A 245 -121.26 -25.85 37.91
C ARG A 245 -121.73 -25.24 39.23
N LEU A 246 -120.90 -24.42 39.87
CA LEU A 246 -121.28 -23.69 41.08
C LEU A 246 -122.40 -22.70 40.80
N LYS A 247 -122.32 -21.95 39.68
CA LYS A 247 -123.39 -21.06 39.23
C LYS A 247 -124.67 -21.83 38.91
N GLU A 248 -124.57 -22.95 38.22
CA GLU A 248 -125.72 -23.84 37.92
C GLU A 248 -126.35 -24.40 39.20
N ALA A 249 -125.54 -24.85 40.17
CA ALA A 249 -126.02 -25.35 41.45
C ALA A 249 -126.66 -24.25 42.30
N LEU A 250 -126.05 -23.06 42.35
CA LEU A 250 -126.63 -21.88 43.00
C LEU A 250 -127.95 -21.49 42.33
N GLN A 251 -128.02 -21.53 41.00
CA GLN A 251 -129.24 -21.26 40.26
C GLN A 251 -130.32 -22.30 40.57
N GLN A 252 -129.99 -23.60 40.61
CA GLN A 252 -130.93 -24.65 41.00
C GLN A 252 -131.43 -24.49 42.43
N MET A 253 -130.55 -24.13 43.38
CA MET A 253 -130.95 -23.83 44.75
C MET A 253 -131.82 -22.59 44.84
N GLU A 254 -131.54 -21.54 44.06
CA GLU A 254 -132.37 -20.34 43.98
C GLU A 254 -133.71 -20.63 43.31
N GLU A 255 -133.75 -21.51 42.30
CA GLU A 255 -134.98 -21.99 41.67
C GLU A 255 -135.82 -22.82 42.65
N GLU A 256 -135.22 -23.73 43.43
CA GLU A 256 -135.89 -24.47 44.50
C GLU A 256 -136.36 -23.53 45.62
N ARG A 257 -135.54 -22.54 46.01
CA ARG A 257 -135.93 -21.49 46.95
C ARG A 257 -137.11 -20.68 46.40
N GLN A 258 -137.10 -20.31 45.14
CA GLN A 258 -138.22 -19.63 44.49
C GLN A 258 -139.45 -20.54 44.40
N LYS A 259 -139.31 -21.84 44.12
CA LYS A 259 -140.42 -22.80 44.20
C LYS A 259 -140.97 -22.88 45.62
N HIS A 260 -140.12 -22.90 46.64
CA HIS A 260 -140.54 -22.87 48.04
C HIS A 260 -141.21 -21.56 48.43
N ILE A 261 -140.72 -20.42 47.95
CA ILE A 261 -141.38 -19.12 48.12
C ILE A 261 -142.74 -19.17 47.44
N ARG A 262 -142.82 -19.54 46.15
CA ARG A 262 -144.09 -19.67 45.40
C ARG A 262 -145.07 -20.67 46.02
N ALA A 263 -144.58 -21.77 46.60
CA ALA A 263 -145.38 -22.77 47.30
C ALA A 263 -145.85 -22.33 48.70
N ARG A 264 -145.08 -21.47 49.38
CA ARG A 264 -145.42 -20.86 50.67
C ARG A 264 -146.29 -19.61 50.50
N THR A 265 -146.22 -18.92 49.37
CA THR A 265 -147.12 -17.83 49.02
C THR A 265 -148.37 -18.36 48.32
N LYS A 266 -149.23 -19.07 49.06
CA LYS A 266 -150.65 -19.06 48.72
C LYS A 266 -151.19 -17.68 49.12
N PRO A 267 -151.84 -16.94 48.22
CA PRO A 267 -152.40 -15.64 48.56
C PRO A 267 -153.60 -15.83 49.48
N THR A 268 -153.38 -15.63 50.77
CA THR A 268 -154.44 -15.47 51.78
C THR A 268 -154.39 -14.06 52.31
N HIS A 269 -155.55 -13.39 52.23
CA HIS A 269 -155.79 -12.01 52.65
C HIS A 269 -155.34 -11.71 54.08
N ARG A 270 -154.50 -10.68 54.22
CA ARG A 270 -154.29 -9.96 55.47
C ARG A 270 -155.02 -8.62 55.37
N ILE A 271 -156.02 -8.44 56.23
CA ILE A 271 -156.69 -7.18 56.55
C ILE A 271 -155.76 -6.40 57.49
N GLY A 272 -155.52 -5.13 57.17
CA GLY A 272 -154.79 -4.16 57.99
C GLY A 272 -153.96 -3.16 57.17
N GLU A 273 -154.52 -1.96 56.96
CA GLU A 273 -153.86 -0.65 56.78
C GLU A 273 -152.62 -0.50 57.69
N GLU A 274 -151.56 0.28 57.42
CA GLU A 274 -151.32 1.46 56.60
C GLU A 274 -149.78 1.59 56.43
N THR A 275 -149.38 2.30 55.38
CA THR A 275 -148.14 3.09 55.08
C THR A 275 -147.13 3.46 56.20
N PRO A 276 -146.02 4.17 55.89
CA PRO A 276 -144.87 3.95 55.00
C PRO A 276 -143.54 4.04 55.82
N GLU A 277 -142.40 4.34 55.18
CA GLU A 277 -141.13 4.83 55.80
C GLU A 277 -140.24 3.76 56.48
N GLU A 278 -139.06 3.50 55.92
CA GLU A 278 -137.76 4.17 56.13
C GLU A 278 -136.93 3.40 57.16
N ASP A 279 -135.64 3.31 56.85
CA ASP A 279 -134.50 3.19 57.75
C ASP A 279 -134.69 2.42 59.07
N MET A 280 -133.91 1.36 59.24
CA MET A 280 -133.06 1.21 60.43
C MET A 280 -132.27 -0.10 60.47
N ALA A 281 -131.07 0.07 61.01
CA ALA A 281 -130.25 -0.88 61.75
C ALA A 281 -129.31 -1.75 60.91
N ASP A 282 -128.04 -1.36 60.74
CA ASP A 282 -127.05 -1.20 61.82
C ASP A 282 -127.16 -2.33 62.85
N ILE A 283 -126.57 -3.48 62.54
CA ILE A 283 -125.91 -4.37 63.50
C ILE A 283 -124.85 -5.14 62.70
N PHE A 284 -123.63 -4.64 62.62
CA PHE A 284 -122.38 -5.42 62.76
C PHE A 284 -121.22 -4.43 62.77
N GLN A 285 -121.07 -3.84 63.95
CA GLN A 285 -119.96 -3.04 64.41
C GLN A 285 -118.63 -3.82 64.40
N GLU A 286 -117.57 -3.04 64.25
CA GLU A 286 -116.27 -3.20 64.90
C GLU A 286 -115.38 -4.35 64.41
N TYR A 287 -114.60 -4.09 63.36
CA TYR A 287 -113.16 -4.36 63.43
C TYR A 287 -112.39 -3.16 62.88
N GLU A 288 -111.43 -2.71 63.69
CA GLU A 288 -110.59 -1.53 63.51
C GLU A 288 -109.87 -1.49 62.15
N PRO A 289 -109.70 -0.30 61.55
CA PRO A 289 -108.80 -0.15 60.41
C PRO A 289 -107.37 -0.35 60.90
N TYR A 290 -106.71 -1.41 60.45
CA TYR A 290 -105.28 -1.60 60.68
C TYR A 290 -104.51 -0.40 60.09
N ILE A 291 -103.96 0.42 60.99
CA ILE A 291 -102.91 1.38 60.67
C ILE A 291 -101.66 0.53 60.39
N LEU A 292 -101.28 0.42 59.11
CA LEU A 292 -99.96 -0.04 58.72
C LEU A 292 -98.97 1.05 59.11
N ASP A 293 -98.32 0.87 60.26
CA ASP A 293 -97.11 1.61 60.61
C ASP A 293 -96.11 1.45 59.47
N GLU A 294 -95.65 2.58 58.92
CA GLU A 294 -94.59 2.66 57.91
C GLU A 294 -93.30 2.09 58.49
N ALA A 295 -93.08 0.79 58.30
CA ALA A 295 -91.76 0.20 58.46
C ALA A 295 -90.83 0.85 57.41
N PRO A 296 -89.65 1.38 57.78
CA PRO A 296 -88.75 1.99 56.82
C PRO A 296 -88.22 0.90 55.87
N TYR A 297 -88.81 0.82 54.69
CA TYR A 297 -88.35 -0.04 53.61
C TYR A 297 -86.94 0.38 53.23
N ARG A 298 -85.97 -0.52 53.38
CA ARG A 298 -84.60 -0.28 52.96
C ARG A 298 -84.48 -0.65 51.49
N VAL A 299 -84.60 0.36 50.64
CA VAL A 299 -84.37 0.27 49.20
C VAL A 299 -82.87 0.38 48.94
N ASP A 300 -82.30 -0.49 48.13
CA ASP A 300 -80.90 -0.35 47.70
C ASP A 300 -80.74 0.81 46.68
N GLU A 301 -79.51 1.16 46.33
CA GLU A 301 -79.21 2.25 45.38
C GLU A 301 -79.76 1.99 43.95
N MET A 302 -80.33 0.82 43.70
CA MET A 302 -80.90 0.39 42.41
C MET A 302 -82.43 0.26 42.45
N GLY A 303 -83.09 0.58 43.57
CA GLY A 303 -84.55 0.64 43.66
C GLY A 303 -85.24 -0.69 43.96
N MET A 304 -84.52 -1.73 44.39
CA MET A 304 -85.09 -3.08 44.59
C MET A 304 -85.38 -3.39 46.06
N ASP A 305 -86.56 -3.97 46.31
CA ASP A 305 -87.04 -4.28 47.65
C ASP A 305 -86.37 -5.55 48.21
N THR A 306 -85.71 -5.42 49.37
CA THR A 306 -84.93 -6.51 50.00
C THR A 306 -85.57 -7.05 51.28
N ALA A 307 -86.84 -6.75 51.53
CA ALA A 307 -87.56 -7.07 52.77
C ALA A 307 -87.67 -8.57 53.16
N TRP A 308 -87.25 -9.50 52.31
CA TRP A 308 -87.28 -10.94 52.58
C TRP A 308 -85.98 -11.52 53.15
N ARG A 309 -84.89 -10.73 53.24
CA ARG A 309 -83.58 -11.23 53.71
C ARG A 309 -83.38 -11.26 55.22
N ASP A 310 -84.30 -10.71 56.01
CA ASP A 310 -84.16 -10.63 57.47
C ASP A 310 -85.04 -11.64 58.23
N TYR A 311 -85.03 -12.91 57.80
CA TYR A 311 -85.42 -14.00 58.71
C TYR A 311 -84.26 -14.30 59.66
N LYS A 312 -84.40 -13.87 60.92
CA LYS A 312 -83.57 -14.33 62.04
C LYS A 312 -83.74 -15.85 62.19
N ILE A 313 -82.85 -16.62 61.57
CA ILE A 313 -82.65 -18.03 61.91
C ILE A 313 -81.81 -18.05 63.20
N SER A 314 -82.48 -17.97 64.34
CA SER A 314 -81.91 -18.31 65.63
C SER A 314 -81.88 -19.83 65.78
N ASN A 315 -80.69 -20.36 66.10
CA ASN A 315 -80.39 -21.71 66.58
C ASN A 315 -80.20 -22.80 65.50
N PHE A 316 -79.00 -22.86 64.91
CA PHE A 316 -78.33 -24.14 64.69
C PHE A 316 -76.81 -23.93 64.67
N GLU A 317 -76.14 -24.44 65.70
CA GLU A 317 -74.67 -24.56 65.75
C GLU A 317 -74.23 -25.61 64.73
N LEU A 318 -73.61 -25.19 63.63
CA LEU A 318 -72.72 -26.05 62.86
C LEU A 318 -71.41 -25.28 62.63
N THR A 319 -70.39 -25.72 63.35
CA THR A 319 -69.00 -25.33 63.20
C THR A 319 -68.48 -25.78 61.83
N LEU A 320 -68.28 -24.82 60.93
CA LEU A 320 -67.44 -24.97 59.73
C LEU A 320 -66.32 -23.92 59.76
N PRO A 321 -65.08 -24.29 59.42
CA PRO A 321 -63.93 -23.42 59.58
C PRO A 321 -63.95 -22.33 58.50
N VAL A 322 -64.20 -21.09 58.91
CA VAL A 322 -64.04 -19.90 58.06
C VAL A 322 -62.55 -19.62 57.90
N GLN A 323 -61.93 -20.22 56.89
CA GLN A 323 -60.68 -19.68 56.35
C GLN A 323 -60.98 -18.33 55.71
N LYS A 324 -60.44 -17.26 56.29
CA LYS A 324 -60.41 -15.93 55.67
C LYS A 324 -59.67 -16.04 54.32
N PRO A 325 -60.25 -15.65 53.17
CA PRO A 325 -59.44 -15.39 51.99
C PRO A 325 -58.59 -14.16 52.30
N ALA A 326 -57.29 -14.35 52.45
CA ALA A 326 -56.34 -13.25 52.47
C ALA A 326 -56.44 -12.48 51.13
N PRO A 327 -56.36 -11.15 51.13
CA PRO A 327 -56.34 -10.39 49.89
C PRO A 327 -55.14 -10.87 49.03
N PRO A 328 -55.28 -10.90 47.69
CA PRO A 328 -54.18 -11.32 46.83
C PRO A 328 -53.00 -10.38 47.04
N LYS A 329 -51.90 -10.91 47.59
CA LYS A 329 -50.62 -10.22 47.65
C LYS A 329 -50.04 -10.21 46.24
N PHE A 330 -50.44 -9.25 45.42
CA PHE A 330 -49.64 -8.90 44.24
C PHE A 330 -48.33 -8.30 44.73
N LYS A 331 -47.32 -9.16 44.85
CA LYS A 331 -45.94 -8.76 44.99
C LYS A 331 -45.44 -8.48 43.56
N VAL A 332 -45.41 -7.20 43.17
CA VAL A 332 -44.64 -6.80 41.99
C VAL A 332 -43.17 -6.89 42.39
N GLU A 333 -42.55 -8.04 42.19
CA GLU A 333 -41.10 -8.08 42.07
C GLU A 333 -40.74 -7.38 40.76
N ARG A 334 -40.30 -6.12 40.88
CA ARG A 334 -39.46 -5.52 39.85
C ARG A 334 -38.19 -6.35 39.81
N VAL A 335 -38.19 -7.40 39.00
CA VAL A 335 -36.97 -7.93 38.42
C VAL A 335 -36.42 -6.80 37.56
N ARG A 336 -35.53 -5.99 38.14
CA ARG A 336 -34.50 -5.33 37.34
C ARG A 336 -33.76 -6.48 36.67
N ARG A 337 -34.13 -6.78 35.41
CA ARG A 337 -33.20 -7.42 34.50
C ARG A 337 -31.98 -6.51 34.48
N VAL A 338 -30.94 -6.92 35.18
CA VAL A 338 -29.58 -6.59 34.81
C VAL A 338 -29.43 -7.18 33.42
N LEU A 339 -29.61 -6.34 32.41
CA LEU A 339 -29.04 -6.58 31.10
C LEU A 339 -27.54 -6.82 31.31
N PRO A 340 -26.95 -7.91 30.79
CA PRO A 340 -25.55 -7.86 30.46
C PRO A 340 -25.46 -6.81 29.34
N GLY A 341 -24.96 -5.63 29.68
CA GLY A 341 -24.76 -4.58 28.69
C GLY A 341 -23.78 -5.04 27.62
N PRO A 342 -23.81 -4.41 26.44
CA PRO A 342 -22.61 -4.02 25.75
C PRO A 342 -22.37 -2.55 26.08
N THR A 343 -21.81 -2.28 27.26
CA THR A 343 -21.05 -1.04 27.42
C THR A 343 -19.72 -1.30 26.74
N VAL A 344 -19.69 -1.12 25.42
CA VAL A 344 -18.44 -0.86 24.73
C VAL A 344 -18.05 0.54 25.17
N THR A 345 -17.22 0.63 26.21
CA THR A 345 -16.31 1.76 26.34
C THR A 345 -15.43 1.74 25.10
N VAL A 346 -15.81 2.56 24.12
CA VAL A 346 -14.91 2.99 23.08
C VAL A 346 -13.82 3.79 23.79
N GLU A 347 -12.74 3.11 24.16
CA GLU A 347 -11.46 3.76 24.34
C GLU A 347 -11.09 4.34 22.98
N THR A 348 -11.44 5.60 22.78
CA THR A 348 -10.75 6.46 21.82
C THR A 348 -9.26 6.41 22.17
N PRO A 349 -8.36 5.89 21.30
CA PRO A 349 -6.96 6.19 21.47
C PRO A 349 -6.82 7.72 21.35
N ARG A 350 -6.33 8.34 22.43
CA ARG A 350 -5.88 9.73 22.41
C ARG A 350 -4.88 9.87 21.27
N ILE A 351 -5.32 10.53 20.21
CA ILE A 351 -4.45 11.15 19.22
C ILE A 351 -3.64 12.21 19.97
N ASN A 352 -2.36 11.95 20.17
CA ASN A 352 -1.39 12.98 20.56
C ASN A 352 -1.37 14.06 19.46
N PRO A 353 -1.64 15.34 19.77
CA PRO A 353 -1.43 16.45 18.83
C PRO A 353 0.05 16.88 18.84
N ALA A 354 0.97 15.93 18.63
CA ALA A 354 2.40 16.20 18.65
C ALA A 354 3.17 15.24 17.73
N ARG A 355 2.73 15.10 16.48
CA ARG A 355 3.57 14.56 15.37
C ARG A 355 2.85 14.70 14.03
N LEU A 356 2.72 15.93 13.55
CA LEU A 356 2.33 16.21 12.16
C LEU A 356 2.96 17.52 11.70
N LEU A 357 4.28 17.49 11.52
CA LEU A 357 4.99 18.31 10.52
C LEU A 357 6.23 17.53 10.08
N GLN A 358 6.01 16.50 9.26
CA GLN A 358 7.01 15.99 8.33
C GLN A 358 6.25 15.45 7.12
N LEU A 359 6.03 16.38 6.18
CA LEU A 359 5.57 16.09 4.83
C LEU A 359 6.68 15.34 4.09
N PRO A 360 6.41 14.20 3.43
CA PRO A 360 7.30 13.75 2.38
C PRO A 360 7.09 14.67 1.17
N ALA A 361 8.18 15.28 0.72
CA ALA A 361 8.24 16.04 -0.52
C ALA A 361 7.90 15.11 -1.68
N VAL A 362 6.72 15.27 -2.26
CA VAL A 362 6.38 14.73 -3.58
C VAL A 362 7.13 15.58 -4.59
N SER A 363 8.16 15.01 -5.21
CA SER A 363 8.83 15.59 -6.38
C SER A 363 7.93 15.41 -7.61
N PRO A 364 7.56 16.48 -8.33
CA PRO A 364 7.03 16.34 -9.68
C PRO A 364 8.20 16.40 -10.67
N SER A 365 8.71 15.24 -11.06
CA SER A 365 9.54 15.08 -12.25
C SER A 365 8.62 14.81 -13.46
N ILE A 366 8.12 15.89 -14.07
CA ILE A 366 7.50 15.84 -15.40
C ILE A 366 8.22 16.80 -16.34
N GLY A 367 9.04 16.21 -17.21
CA GLY A 367 9.00 16.46 -18.65
C GLY A 367 9.29 17.87 -19.14
N ARG A 368 10.57 18.26 -19.15
CA ARG A 368 11.08 19.34 -20.00
C ARG A 368 11.20 18.81 -21.44
N VAL A 369 10.17 19.00 -22.26
CA VAL A 369 10.24 18.81 -23.72
C VAL A 369 10.82 20.08 -24.33
N LEU A 370 12.12 20.05 -24.64
CA LEU A 370 12.74 21.00 -25.56
C LEU A 370 12.64 20.41 -26.97
N SER A 371 11.81 21.02 -27.81
CA SER A 371 11.93 20.88 -29.26
C SER A 371 12.97 21.87 -29.76
N PRO A 372 13.92 21.48 -30.61
CA PRO A 372 14.74 22.44 -31.34
C PRO A 372 13.96 22.92 -32.57
N ALA A 373 13.89 24.24 -32.73
CA ALA A 373 13.55 24.87 -33.99
C ALA A 373 14.67 24.60 -35.01
N HIS A 374 14.29 24.10 -36.18
CA HIS A 374 15.06 24.25 -37.42
C HIS A 374 14.20 25.11 -38.34
N GLY A 375 14.70 26.32 -38.58
CA GLY A 375 14.29 27.32 -39.55
C GLY A 375 15.49 28.21 -39.78
#